data_AF-A0A7Y2DS91-F1
#
_entry.id   AF-A0A7Y2DS91-F1
#
_cell.length_a   1.000
_cell.length_b   1.000
_cell.length_c   1.000
_cell.angle_alpha   90.00
_cell.angle_beta   90.00
_cell.angle_gamma   90.00
#
_symmetry.space_group_name_H-M   'P 1'
#
loop_
_entity.id
_entity.type
_entity.pdbx_description
1 polymer ?
#
loop_
_entity_poly.entity_id
_entity_poly.type
_entity_poly.pdbx_seq_one_letter_code
_entity_poly.pdbx_strand_id
1 'polypeptide(L)'
;MRFLSEINTPADLRQLKVDDLQEVADEVRQFILETCSRIGGHTGASLGAVELAVAMHYAFDTPNDKLVWDVGHQAYAHKILTGRRDQMNTIKKYGGLSPFLKRDESEYDTFGAGHASTSLSAALGMAIARDTKKEDFHVCALIGDSSLTGGMAMEAINQAGHLKSPLIVILNDNDMSIAPAVGALTGYLNRIKEAQSYQHIKEEIGDTLESVPGVGHSLRKAAKSFKDAIAAAVLPGALVNELGFKYIGYVDGHNVPAMVSALEEAKKIDDGPVIVHALTKKGKGYPSPEENYYAWHATGPFDIETGKAIKNPTSKPAPPTYTKVFGMTMCELMENDEKIVGLTAAMPDGTGIDQVLEKFPERSFDVGIAEQHAVTFCAGMATEGLKPVAAIYSTFLQRGFDQVIHDVALQNLDVTFAMDRA
;
A
#
# COMPACT_ATOMS: atom_id res chain seq x y z
N MET A 1 -27.38 -2.18 10.00
CA MET A 1 -26.95 -1.45 8.79
C MET A 1 -28.12 -0.61 8.35
N ARG A 2 -28.03 0.70 8.58
CA ARG A 2 -28.99 1.73 8.21
C ARG A 2 -28.80 2.16 6.75
N PHE A 3 -27.56 2.31 6.28
CA PHE A 3 -27.28 2.82 4.94
C PHE A 3 -26.86 1.72 3.97
N LEU A 4 -25.94 0.83 4.38
CA LEU A 4 -25.30 -0.12 3.48
C LEU A 4 -26.31 -1.07 2.83
N SER A 5 -27.45 -1.36 3.47
CA SER A 5 -28.53 -2.17 2.90
C SER A 5 -29.13 -1.57 1.62
N GLU A 6 -29.12 -0.24 1.50
CA GLU A 6 -29.72 0.51 0.39
C GLU A 6 -28.70 0.83 -0.73
N ILE A 7 -27.41 0.65 -0.49
CA ILE A 7 -26.34 0.93 -1.45
C ILE A 7 -26.00 -0.34 -2.23
N ASN A 8 -26.38 -0.39 -3.51
CA ASN A 8 -26.00 -1.47 -4.43
C ASN A 8 -24.99 -0.99 -5.48
N THR A 9 -24.99 0.31 -5.79
CA THR A 9 -24.10 0.93 -6.77
C THR A 9 -23.48 2.21 -6.22
N PRO A 10 -22.39 2.72 -6.82
CA PRO A 10 -21.84 4.02 -6.47
C PRO A 10 -22.83 5.18 -6.67
N ALA A 11 -23.81 5.04 -7.57
CA ALA A 11 -24.86 6.04 -7.76
C ALA A 11 -25.77 6.18 -6.53
N ASP A 12 -26.06 5.08 -5.83
CA ASP A 12 -26.84 5.10 -4.58
C ASP A 12 -26.06 5.82 -3.47
N LEU A 13 -24.75 5.54 -3.37
CA LEU A 13 -23.85 6.19 -2.41
C LEU A 13 -23.82 7.72 -2.59
N ARG A 14 -23.80 8.20 -3.84
CA ARG A 14 -23.78 9.65 -4.18
C ARG A 14 -25.07 10.39 -3.85
N GLN A 15 -26.17 9.71 -3.51
CA GLN A 15 -27.42 10.35 -3.07
C GLN A 15 -27.38 10.75 -1.59
N LEU A 16 -26.43 10.21 -0.82
CA LEU A 16 -26.29 10.51 0.61
C LEU A 16 -25.60 11.86 0.81
N LYS A 17 -25.83 12.45 2.00
CA LYS A 17 -25.07 13.64 2.42
C LYS A 17 -23.66 13.22 2.78
N VAL A 18 -22.70 14.11 2.54
CA VAL A 18 -21.28 13.88 2.87
C VAL A 18 -21.09 13.49 4.34
N ASP A 19 -21.85 14.11 5.25
CA ASP A 19 -21.78 13.84 6.70
C ASP A 19 -22.23 12.42 7.08
N ASP A 20 -23.07 11.77 6.26
CA ASP A 20 -23.54 10.40 6.49
C ASP A 20 -22.52 9.35 6.02
N LEU A 21 -21.51 9.73 5.22
CA LEU A 21 -20.59 8.79 4.58
C LEU A 21 -19.64 8.11 5.57
N GLN A 22 -19.36 8.73 6.71
CA GLN A 22 -18.58 8.08 7.76
C GLN A 22 -19.34 6.88 8.36
N GLU A 23 -20.66 7.00 8.55
CA GLU A 23 -21.51 5.89 9.01
C GLU A 23 -21.55 4.77 7.95
N VAL A 24 -21.55 5.11 6.66
CA VAL A 24 -21.41 4.12 5.58
C VAL A 24 -20.08 3.36 5.68
N ALA A 25 -18.96 4.06 5.90
CA ALA A 25 -17.66 3.43 6.06
C ALA A 25 -17.64 2.46 7.26
N ASP A 26 -18.26 2.85 8.38
CA ASP A 26 -18.35 2.00 9.57
C ASP A 26 -19.18 0.73 9.31
N GLU A 27 -20.29 0.84 8.59
CA GLU A 27 -21.10 -0.33 8.20
C GLU A 27 -20.37 -1.26 7.23
N VAL A 28 -19.67 -0.70 6.24
CA VAL A 28 -18.84 -1.49 5.30
C VAL A 28 -17.73 -2.22 6.05
N ARG A 29 -17.06 -1.55 6.98
CA ARG A 29 -16.02 -2.16 7.81
C ARG A 29 -16.57 -3.33 8.63
N GLN A 30 -17.70 -3.12 9.29
CA GLN A 30 -18.37 -4.17 10.06
C GLN A 30 -18.72 -5.37 9.17
N PHE A 31 -19.26 -5.12 7.98
CA PHE A 31 -19.57 -6.19 7.01
C PHE A 31 -18.32 -6.97 6.57
N ILE A 32 -17.19 -6.28 6.36
CA ILE A 32 -15.90 -6.92 6.02
C ILE A 32 -15.44 -7.82 7.18
N LEU A 33 -15.49 -7.35 8.42
CA LEU A 33 -15.13 -8.13 9.61
C LEU A 33 -16.01 -9.38 9.75
N GLU A 34 -17.33 -9.23 9.65
CA GLU A 34 -18.29 -10.34 9.71
C GLU A 34 -18.08 -11.37 8.60
N THR A 35 -17.76 -10.92 7.40
CA THR A 35 -17.45 -11.83 6.29
C THR A 35 -16.13 -12.54 6.52
N CYS A 36 -15.04 -11.79 6.75
CA CYS A 36 -13.69 -12.34 6.84
C CYS A 36 -13.49 -13.20 8.09
N SER A 37 -14.20 -12.94 9.20
CA SER A 37 -14.18 -13.80 10.39
C SER A 37 -14.61 -15.24 10.07
N ARG A 38 -15.48 -15.43 9.08
CA ARG A 38 -16.01 -16.75 8.69
C ARG A 38 -15.16 -17.46 7.65
N ILE A 39 -14.59 -16.72 6.69
CA ILE A 39 -13.95 -17.31 5.50
C ILE A 39 -12.48 -16.92 5.30
N GLY A 40 -11.95 -16.01 6.12
CA GLY A 40 -10.65 -15.38 5.92
C GLY A 40 -10.63 -14.38 4.75
N GLY A 41 -9.46 -13.78 4.49
CA GLY A 41 -9.29 -12.79 3.44
C GLY A 41 -8.11 -11.86 3.68
N HIS A 42 -7.90 -10.88 2.79
CA HIS A 42 -6.91 -9.81 2.95
C HIS A 42 -7.43 -8.72 3.91
N THR A 43 -7.74 -9.13 5.14
CA THR A 43 -8.52 -8.36 6.10
C THR A 43 -7.82 -7.05 6.47
N GLY A 44 -6.54 -7.08 6.83
CA GLY A 44 -5.81 -5.89 7.28
C GLY A 44 -5.75 -4.78 6.22
N ALA A 45 -5.40 -5.11 4.99
CA ALA A 45 -5.31 -4.13 3.90
C ALA A 45 -6.69 -3.56 3.55
N SER A 46 -7.71 -4.41 3.47
CA SER A 46 -9.07 -4.00 3.13
C SER A 46 -9.70 -3.10 4.19
N LEU A 47 -9.47 -3.36 5.48
CA LEU A 47 -9.99 -2.53 6.57
C LEU A 47 -9.38 -1.12 6.60
N GLY A 48 -8.09 -1.00 6.26
CA GLY A 48 -7.40 0.31 6.22
C GLY A 48 -7.86 1.22 5.08
N ALA A 49 -8.43 0.65 4.00
CA ALA A 49 -8.82 1.37 2.80
C ALA A 49 -10.34 1.61 2.67
N VAL A 50 -11.13 1.33 3.72
CA VAL A 50 -12.60 1.44 3.67
C VAL A 50 -13.04 2.87 3.36
N GLU A 51 -12.55 3.86 4.11
CA GLU A 51 -12.87 5.26 3.89
C GLU A 51 -12.41 5.76 2.52
N LEU A 52 -11.24 5.31 2.06
CA LEU A 52 -10.74 5.65 0.72
C LEU A 52 -11.70 5.15 -0.36
N ALA A 53 -12.19 3.91 -0.25
CA ALA A 53 -13.15 3.36 -1.21
C ALA A 53 -14.48 4.14 -1.21
N VAL A 54 -15.00 4.50 -0.03
CA VAL A 54 -16.21 5.30 0.11
C VAL A 54 -16.03 6.68 -0.51
N ALA A 55 -14.96 7.40 -0.14
CA ALA A 55 -14.67 8.74 -0.65
C ALA A 55 -14.45 8.73 -2.17
N MET A 56 -13.72 7.74 -2.71
CA MET A 56 -13.48 7.61 -4.14
C MET A 56 -14.76 7.35 -4.92
N HIS A 57 -15.61 6.42 -4.47
CA HIS A 57 -16.88 6.17 -5.17
C HIS A 57 -17.91 7.29 -5.01
N TYR A 58 -17.78 8.12 -3.97
CA TYR A 58 -18.58 9.33 -3.82
C TYR A 58 -18.10 10.45 -4.77
N ALA A 59 -16.79 10.68 -4.86
CA ALA A 59 -16.20 11.78 -5.64
C ALA A 59 -16.16 11.49 -7.16
N PHE A 60 -16.06 10.22 -7.58
CA PHE A 60 -15.92 9.83 -8.98
C PHE A 60 -17.14 9.08 -9.52
N ASP A 61 -17.52 9.38 -10.75
CA ASP A 61 -18.64 8.76 -11.46
C ASP A 61 -18.21 7.44 -12.10
N THR A 62 -17.92 6.44 -11.26
CA THR A 62 -17.60 5.10 -11.75
C THR A 62 -18.85 4.39 -12.31
N PRO A 63 -18.75 3.64 -13.42
CA PRO A 63 -17.52 3.20 -14.09
C PRO A 63 -17.06 4.10 -15.24
N ASN A 64 -17.68 5.28 -15.47
CA ASN A 64 -17.19 6.23 -16.47
C ASN A 64 -15.78 6.69 -16.11
N ASP A 65 -15.62 7.22 -14.89
CA ASP A 65 -14.31 7.47 -14.29
C ASP A 65 -13.60 6.15 -13.97
N LYS A 66 -12.27 6.13 -14.16
CA LYS A 66 -11.46 4.92 -14.03
C LYS A 66 -10.73 4.91 -12.70
N LEU A 67 -11.05 3.92 -11.85
CA LEU A 67 -10.31 3.65 -10.61
C LEU A 67 -9.45 2.40 -10.79
N VAL A 68 -8.13 2.58 -10.71
CA VAL A 68 -7.13 1.51 -10.82
C VAL A 68 -6.54 1.26 -9.44
N TRP A 69 -6.76 0.07 -8.88
CA TRP A 69 -6.26 -0.29 -7.55
C TRP A 69 -5.00 -1.14 -7.67
N ASP A 70 -3.89 -0.70 -7.09
CA ASP A 70 -2.65 -1.49 -7.07
C ASP A 70 -2.81 -2.73 -6.20
N VAL A 71 -2.34 -3.90 -6.66
CA VAL A 71 -2.53 -5.23 -6.06
C VAL A 71 -4.00 -5.69 -5.97
N GLY A 72 -4.93 -4.84 -5.55
CA GLY A 72 -6.37 -5.11 -5.43
C GLY A 72 -6.79 -5.79 -4.12
N HIS A 73 -5.85 -6.17 -3.26
CA HIS A 73 -6.13 -6.84 -1.98
C HIS A 73 -6.82 -5.95 -0.93
N GLN A 74 -6.74 -4.63 -1.10
CA GLN A 74 -7.38 -3.62 -0.27
C GLN A 74 -8.78 -3.21 -0.79
N ALA A 75 -9.27 -3.83 -1.86
CA ALA A 75 -10.45 -3.39 -2.59
C ALA A 75 -11.76 -4.10 -2.19
N TYR A 76 -11.87 -4.65 -0.97
CA TYR A 76 -13.11 -5.32 -0.55
C TYR A 76 -14.28 -4.34 -0.41
N ALA A 77 -14.04 -3.15 0.15
CA ALA A 77 -15.03 -2.08 0.20
C ALA A 77 -15.46 -1.65 -1.21
N HIS A 78 -14.53 -1.57 -2.17
CA HIS A 78 -14.85 -1.34 -3.58
C HIS A 78 -15.81 -2.41 -4.13
N LYS A 79 -15.53 -3.72 -3.92
CA LYS A 79 -16.44 -4.79 -4.37
C LYS A 79 -17.82 -4.67 -3.72
N ILE A 80 -17.87 -4.38 -2.42
CA ILE A 80 -19.13 -4.20 -1.67
C ILE A 80 -19.98 -3.07 -2.26
N LEU A 81 -19.37 -1.91 -2.51
CA LEU A 81 -20.04 -0.70 -3.01
C LEU A 81 -20.39 -0.74 -4.51
N THR A 82 -20.00 -1.81 -5.22
CA THR A 82 -20.17 -1.98 -6.67
C THR A 82 -20.95 -3.26 -7.00
N GLY A 83 -22.00 -3.53 -6.24
CA GLY A 83 -22.99 -4.57 -6.54
C GLY A 83 -22.61 -5.99 -6.14
N ARG A 84 -21.48 -6.20 -5.46
CA ARG A 84 -20.98 -7.55 -5.12
C ARG A 84 -21.07 -7.89 -3.64
N ARG A 85 -21.69 -7.03 -2.81
CA ARG A 85 -21.87 -7.25 -1.36
C ARG A 85 -22.36 -8.67 -1.03
N ASP A 86 -23.45 -9.10 -1.65
CA ASP A 86 -24.12 -10.37 -1.32
C ASP A 86 -23.31 -11.62 -1.77
N GLN A 87 -22.28 -11.42 -2.60
CA GLN A 87 -21.39 -12.48 -3.08
C GLN A 87 -20.08 -12.56 -2.27
N MET A 88 -19.84 -11.64 -1.33
CA MET A 88 -18.58 -11.56 -0.59
C MET A 88 -18.25 -12.82 0.22
N ASN A 89 -19.26 -13.59 0.63
CA ASN A 89 -19.07 -14.89 1.28
C ASN A 89 -18.44 -15.97 0.37
N THR A 90 -18.34 -15.71 -0.94
CA THR A 90 -17.72 -16.60 -1.94
C THR A 90 -16.29 -16.22 -2.31
N ILE A 91 -15.77 -15.10 -1.80
CA ILE A 91 -14.43 -14.63 -2.17
C ILE A 91 -13.36 -15.68 -1.85
N LYS A 92 -12.38 -15.85 -2.75
CA LYS A 92 -11.33 -16.88 -2.70
C LYS A 92 -11.82 -18.33 -2.82
N LYS A 93 -13.11 -18.57 -3.08
CA LYS A 93 -13.63 -19.93 -3.32
C LYS A 93 -13.72 -20.19 -4.82
N TYR A 94 -13.54 -21.46 -5.19
CA TYR A 94 -13.72 -21.89 -6.58
C TYR A 94 -15.12 -21.51 -7.09
N GLY A 95 -15.18 -20.85 -8.25
CA GLY A 95 -16.42 -20.35 -8.84
C GLY A 95 -17.02 -19.11 -8.15
N GLY A 96 -16.36 -18.56 -7.13
CA GLY A 96 -16.76 -17.33 -6.44
C GLY A 96 -15.94 -16.10 -6.85
N LEU A 97 -16.06 -15.03 -6.06
CA LEU A 97 -15.31 -13.79 -6.30
C LEU A 97 -13.80 -13.97 -6.17
N SER A 98 -13.06 -13.27 -7.03
CA SER A 98 -11.61 -13.16 -6.95
C SER A 98 -11.18 -12.39 -5.68
N PRO A 99 -10.09 -12.79 -5.01
CA PRO A 99 -9.47 -11.99 -3.93
C PRO A 99 -8.93 -10.63 -4.39
N PHE A 100 -8.75 -10.45 -5.70
CA PHE A 100 -8.22 -9.24 -6.32
C PHE A 100 -9.22 -8.71 -7.36
N LEU A 101 -8.91 -7.56 -7.97
CA LEU A 101 -9.76 -7.03 -9.04
C LEU A 101 -9.54 -7.78 -10.35
N LYS A 102 -10.65 -8.08 -11.03
CA LYS A 102 -10.66 -8.82 -12.29
C LYS A 102 -11.65 -8.17 -13.25
N ARG A 103 -11.16 -7.74 -14.42
CA ARG A 103 -11.95 -7.00 -15.43
C ARG A 103 -13.22 -7.73 -15.86
N ASP A 104 -13.15 -9.05 -16.02
CA ASP A 104 -14.32 -9.86 -16.41
C ASP A 104 -15.28 -10.15 -15.25
N GLU A 105 -14.92 -9.79 -14.02
CA GLU A 105 -15.80 -9.93 -12.85
C GLU A 105 -16.73 -8.73 -12.68
N SER A 106 -16.30 -7.52 -13.08
CA SER A 106 -17.09 -6.30 -12.92
C SER A 106 -16.58 -5.18 -13.82
N GLU A 107 -17.49 -4.36 -14.35
CA GLU A 107 -17.16 -3.13 -15.09
C GLU A 107 -16.41 -2.09 -14.24
N TYR A 108 -16.56 -2.19 -12.91
CA TYR A 108 -15.88 -1.33 -11.94
C TYR A 108 -14.41 -1.76 -11.70
N ASP A 109 -14.04 -2.98 -12.07
CA ASP A 109 -12.66 -3.51 -11.97
C ASP A 109 -11.88 -3.10 -13.23
N THR A 110 -11.55 -1.81 -13.34
CA THR A 110 -11.07 -1.22 -14.61
C THR A 110 -9.74 -1.80 -15.13
N PHE A 111 -8.90 -2.30 -14.23
CA PHE A 111 -7.65 -3.01 -14.54
C PHE A 111 -7.53 -4.26 -13.67
N GLY A 112 -6.87 -5.30 -14.22
CA GLY A 112 -6.61 -6.52 -13.46
C GLY A 112 -5.50 -6.29 -12.43
N ALA A 113 -5.64 -6.88 -11.25
CA ALA A 113 -4.70 -6.68 -10.15
C ALA A 113 -4.14 -8.02 -9.62
N GLY A 114 -3.01 -7.95 -8.92
CA GLY A 114 -2.39 -9.10 -8.26
C GLY A 114 -0.92 -8.83 -7.92
N HIS A 115 -0.09 -8.62 -8.94
CA HIS A 115 1.26 -8.07 -8.72
C HIS A 115 1.19 -6.57 -8.41
N ALA A 116 2.12 -6.09 -7.60
CA ALA A 116 2.20 -4.70 -7.18
C ALA A 116 2.85 -3.78 -8.23
N SER A 117 2.75 -2.47 -7.98
CA SER A 117 3.41 -1.39 -8.72
C SER A 117 2.96 -1.26 -10.18
N THR A 118 1.77 -1.77 -10.51
CA THR A 118 1.22 -1.73 -11.88
C THR A 118 0.22 -0.60 -12.09
N SER A 119 -0.42 -0.12 -11.02
CA SER A 119 -1.57 0.79 -11.12
C SER A 119 -1.23 2.11 -11.80
N LEU A 120 -0.08 2.70 -11.49
CA LEU A 120 0.34 3.97 -12.06
C LEU A 120 0.60 3.88 -13.56
N SER A 121 1.33 2.85 -14.00
CA SER A 121 1.57 2.59 -15.42
C SER A 121 0.25 2.36 -16.18
N ALA A 122 -0.64 1.55 -15.61
CA ALA A 122 -1.94 1.25 -16.21
C ALA A 122 -2.84 2.49 -16.29
N ALA A 123 -2.93 3.26 -15.20
CA ALA A 123 -3.71 4.50 -15.13
C ALA A 123 -3.16 5.57 -16.08
N LEU A 124 -1.84 5.74 -16.17
CA LEU A 124 -1.24 6.64 -17.14
C LEU A 124 -1.60 6.24 -18.58
N GLY A 125 -1.53 4.95 -18.90
CA GLY A 125 -1.99 4.44 -20.19
C GLY A 125 -3.47 4.73 -20.49
N MET A 126 -4.34 4.60 -19.48
CA MET A 126 -5.76 4.97 -19.60
C MET A 126 -5.96 6.48 -19.81
N ALA A 127 -5.18 7.32 -19.11
CA ALA A 127 -5.24 8.78 -19.27
C ALA A 127 -4.81 9.20 -20.69
N ILE A 128 -3.74 8.60 -21.23
CA ILE A 128 -3.32 8.87 -22.61
C ILE A 128 -4.35 8.37 -23.63
N ALA A 129 -5.00 7.23 -23.37
CA ALA A 129 -6.07 6.72 -24.22
C ALA A 129 -7.28 7.66 -24.23
N ARG A 130 -7.70 8.19 -23.07
CA ARG A 130 -8.73 9.22 -22.93
C ARG A 130 -8.39 10.45 -23.78
N ASP A 131 -7.20 11.00 -23.58
CA ASP A 131 -6.76 12.23 -24.26
C ASP A 131 -6.72 12.03 -25.79
N THR A 132 -6.22 10.87 -26.24
CA THR A 132 -6.17 10.50 -27.66
C THR A 132 -7.56 10.42 -28.28
N LYS A 133 -8.53 9.88 -27.54
CA LYS A 133 -9.92 9.77 -27.98
C LYS A 133 -10.75 11.04 -27.79
N LYS A 134 -10.19 12.05 -27.13
CA LYS A 134 -10.88 13.29 -26.75
C LYS A 134 -12.13 13.01 -25.89
N GLU A 135 -12.00 12.04 -25.00
CA GLU A 135 -13.02 11.72 -24.00
C GLU A 135 -12.79 12.56 -22.74
N ASP A 136 -13.83 12.70 -21.92
CA ASP A 136 -13.79 13.51 -20.70
C ASP A 136 -14.21 12.64 -19.51
N PHE A 137 -13.21 12.07 -18.83
CA PHE A 137 -13.37 11.31 -17.60
C PHE A 137 -12.10 11.37 -16.76
N HIS A 138 -12.23 11.18 -15.46
CA HIS A 138 -11.09 11.13 -14.55
C HIS A 138 -10.46 9.74 -14.54
N VAL A 139 -9.14 9.71 -14.37
CA VAL A 139 -8.38 8.48 -14.18
C VAL A 139 -7.62 8.59 -12.87
N CYS A 140 -7.83 7.60 -12.00
CA CYS A 140 -7.28 7.56 -10.65
C CYS A 140 -6.52 6.27 -10.41
N ALA A 141 -5.30 6.37 -9.90
CA ALA A 141 -4.55 5.23 -9.37
C ALA A 141 -4.52 5.29 -7.85
N LEU A 142 -4.99 4.23 -7.18
CA LEU A 142 -4.73 4.02 -5.75
C LEU A 142 -3.52 3.10 -5.62
N ILE A 143 -2.48 3.57 -4.91
CA ILE A 143 -1.24 2.82 -4.69
C ILE A 143 -0.83 2.90 -3.22
N GLY A 144 -0.32 1.80 -2.66
CA GLY A 144 0.27 1.79 -1.32
C GLY A 144 1.68 2.37 -1.31
N ASP A 145 2.12 2.90 -0.17
CA ASP A 145 3.48 3.44 0.04
C ASP A 145 4.58 2.45 -0.37
N SER A 146 4.44 1.18 0.03
CA SER A 146 5.41 0.13 -0.31
C SER A 146 5.37 -0.32 -1.76
N SER A 147 4.23 -0.14 -2.46
CA SER A 147 4.12 -0.46 -3.88
C SER A 147 4.62 0.68 -4.76
N LEU A 148 4.62 1.91 -4.25
CA LEU A 148 5.17 3.08 -4.94
C LEU A 148 6.68 2.95 -5.17
N THR A 149 7.41 2.27 -4.27
CA THR A 149 8.86 2.09 -4.38
C THR A 149 9.29 1.09 -5.45
N GLY A 150 8.37 0.28 -5.98
CA GLY A 150 8.69 -0.67 -7.05
C GLY A 150 9.09 0.04 -8.34
N GLY A 151 10.08 -0.51 -9.05
CA GLY A 151 10.71 0.16 -10.21
C GLY A 151 9.70 0.66 -11.26
N MET A 152 8.72 -0.18 -11.61
CA MET A 152 7.67 0.17 -12.58
C MET A 152 6.76 1.33 -12.12
N ALA A 153 6.51 1.45 -10.82
CA ALA A 153 5.76 2.58 -10.28
C ALA A 153 6.57 3.88 -10.42
N MET A 154 7.86 3.85 -10.10
CA MET A 154 8.76 4.99 -10.23
C MET A 154 8.99 5.41 -11.68
N GLU A 155 9.11 4.46 -12.60
CA GLU A 155 9.15 4.71 -14.05
C GLU A 155 7.88 5.44 -14.52
N ALA A 156 6.71 5.00 -14.04
CA ALA A 156 5.43 5.63 -14.35
C ALA A 156 5.31 7.04 -13.77
N ILE A 157 5.76 7.27 -12.53
CA ILE A 157 5.82 8.62 -11.94
C ILE A 157 6.67 9.54 -12.83
N ASN A 158 7.88 9.11 -13.17
CA ASN A 158 8.76 9.91 -14.02
C ASN A 158 8.11 10.27 -15.38
N GLN A 159 7.45 9.30 -16.01
CA GLN A 159 6.77 9.54 -17.28
C GLN A 159 5.52 10.42 -17.15
N ALA A 160 4.70 10.22 -16.12
CA ALA A 160 3.49 11.02 -15.89
C ALA A 160 3.84 12.50 -15.69
N GLY A 161 4.88 12.79 -14.92
CA GLY A 161 5.42 14.14 -14.75
C GLY A 161 5.87 14.81 -16.04
N HIS A 162 6.47 14.04 -16.94
CA HIS A 162 6.88 14.52 -18.26
C HIS A 162 5.69 14.79 -19.18
N LEU A 163 4.71 13.89 -19.22
CA LEU A 163 3.56 13.97 -20.13
C LEU A 163 2.54 15.03 -19.70
N LYS A 164 2.46 15.36 -18.40
CA LYS A 164 1.51 16.35 -17.84
C LYS A 164 0.04 16.08 -18.20
N SER A 165 -0.30 14.83 -18.49
CA SER A 165 -1.70 14.42 -18.67
C SER A 165 -2.40 14.38 -17.31
N PRO A 166 -3.68 14.84 -17.20
CA PRO A 166 -4.44 14.78 -15.96
C PRO A 166 -4.60 13.35 -15.45
N LEU A 167 -3.95 13.07 -14.31
CA LEU A 167 -3.94 11.79 -13.61
C LEU A 167 -3.96 12.05 -12.11
N ILE A 168 -4.88 11.41 -11.39
CA ILE A 168 -4.98 11.53 -9.93
C ILE A 168 -4.35 10.28 -9.31
N VAL A 169 -3.41 10.46 -8.41
CA VAL A 169 -2.76 9.39 -7.67
C VAL A 169 -3.16 9.51 -6.21
N ILE A 170 -3.86 8.53 -5.67
CA ILE A 170 -4.13 8.43 -4.25
C ILE A 170 -3.03 7.54 -3.66
N LEU A 171 -2.16 8.14 -2.86
CA LEU A 171 -1.14 7.43 -2.10
C LEU A 171 -1.74 7.02 -0.75
N ASN A 172 -2.01 5.73 -0.59
CA ASN A 172 -2.46 5.14 0.66
C ASN A 172 -1.25 4.79 1.53
N ASP A 173 -0.87 5.69 2.42
CA ASP A 173 0.29 5.55 3.27
C ASP A 173 -0.09 5.08 4.67
N ASN A 174 0.30 3.85 4.98
CA ASN A 174 0.12 3.24 6.31
C ASN A 174 1.43 2.75 6.93
N ASP A 175 2.58 3.22 6.42
CA ASP A 175 3.94 2.83 6.80
C ASP A 175 4.25 1.32 6.65
N MET A 176 3.43 0.55 5.93
CA MET A 176 3.49 -0.93 5.91
C MET A 176 3.34 -1.54 4.50
N SER A 177 4.17 -2.55 4.23
CA SER A 177 3.95 -3.58 3.19
C SER A 177 3.24 -4.79 3.83
N ILE A 178 3.71 -6.02 3.59
CA ILE A 178 3.47 -7.17 4.48
C ILE A 178 4.26 -6.98 5.79
N ALA A 179 5.55 -6.68 5.66
CA ALA A 179 6.45 -6.19 6.71
C ALA A 179 6.49 -4.64 6.72
N PRO A 180 7.12 -3.98 7.72
CA PRO A 180 7.35 -2.53 7.68
C PRO A 180 8.01 -2.09 6.37
N ALA A 181 7.57 -0.96 5.83
CA ALA A 181 8.08 -0.45 4.55
C ALA A 181 9.58 -0.12 4.65
N VAL A 182 10.37 -0.52 3.65
CA VAL A 182 11.82 -0.27 3.58
C VAL A 182 12.17 0.65 2.40
N GLY A 183 13.21 1.46 2.58
CA GLY A 183 13.77 2.32 1.52
C GLY A 183 13.87 3.80 1.90
N ALA A 184 14.75 4.52 1.19
CA ALA A 184 15.00 5.94 1.44
C ALA A 184 13.78 6.83 1.15
N LEU A 185 12.92 6.42 0.20
CA LEU A 185 11.68 7.13 -0.13
C LEU A 185 10.68 7.04 1.02
N THR A 186 10.49 5.86 1.62
CA THR A 186 9.68 5.68 2.84
C THR A 186 10.21 6.55 3.98
N GLY A 187 11.53 6.56 4.20
CA GLY A 187 12.13 7.44 5.22
C GLY A 187 11.94 8.93 4.92
N TYR A 188 11.88 9.35 3.66
CA TYR A 188 11.54 10.72 3.26
C TYR A 188 10.08 11.05 3.59
N LEU A 189 9.13 10.16 3.26
CA LEU A 189 7.72 10.34 3.59
C LEU A 189 7.51 10.44 5.12
N ASN A 190 8.18 9.60 5.90
CA ASN A 190 8.08 9.61 7.37
C ASN A 190 8.60 10.93 7.98
N ARG A 191 9.75 11.44 7.52
CA ARG A 191 10.29 12.73 8.02
C ARG A 191 9.37 13.90 7.72
N ILE A 192 8.69 13.89 6.58
CA ILE A 192 7.73 14.94 6.20
C ILE A 192 6.47 14.86 7.07
N LYS A 193 5.97 13.65 7.31
CA LYS A 193 4.84 13.36 8.21
C LYS A 193 5.11 13.86 9.62
N GLU A 194 6.26 13.50 10.19
CA GLU A 194 6.70 13.97 11.52
C GLU A 194 6.75 15.50 11.59
N ALA A 195 7.31 16.16 10.56
CA ALA A 195 7.42 17.61 10.54
C ALA A 195 6.06 18.35 10.51
N GLN A 196 5.02 17.77 9.90
CA GLN A 196 3.66 18.34 9.96
C GLN A 196 2.95 18.05 11.29
N SER A 197 3.12 16.87 11.89
CA SER A 197 2.59 16.60 13.24
C SER A 197 3.17 17.57 14.29
N TYR A 198 4.44 17.96 14.13
CA TYR A 198 5.06 19.01 14.94
C TYR A 198 4.43 20.41 14.74
N GLN A 199 3.88 20.72 13.56
CA GLN A 199 3.18 21.99 13.32
C GLN A 199 1.84 22.04 14.05
N HIS A 200 1.04 20.96 13.99
CA HIS A 200 -0.24 20.89 14.70
C HIS A 200 -0.08 20.98 16.22
N ILE A 201 0.91 20.30 16.81
CA ILE A 201 1.23 20.40 18.24
C ILE A 201 1.62 21.85 18.61
N LYS A 202 2.34 22.54 17.72
CA LYS A 202 2.77 23.92 17.96
C LYS A 202 1.64 24.94 17.84
N GLU A 203 0.65 24.70 16.99
CA GLU A 203 -0.55 25.53 16.87
C GLU A 203 -1.42 25.40 18.13
N GLU A 204 -1.64 24.18 18.63
CA GLU A 204 -2.38 23.95 19.91
C GLU A 204 -1.66 24.55 21.13
N ILE A 205 -0.32 24.44 21.19
CA ILE A 205 0.48 25.04 22.26
C ILE A 205 0.54 26.57 22.12
N GLY A 206 0.56 27.08 20.89
CA GLY A 206 0.56 28.51 20.57
C GLY A 206 -0.68 29.21 21.10
N ASP A 207 -1.85 28.65 20.85
CA ASP A 207 -3.14 29.18 21.32
C ASP A 207 -3.24 29.18 22.86
N THR A 208 -2.57 28.23 23.51
CA THR A 208 -2.52 28.16 24.98
C THR A 208 -1.55 29.18 25.59
N LEU A 209 -0.43 29.47 24.91
CA LEU A 209 0.58 30.44 25.37
C LEU A 209 0.20 31.91 25.13
N GLU A 210 -0.67 32.20 24.15
CA GLU A 210 -1.20 33.56 23.92
C GLU A 210 -2.09 34.07 25.08
N SER A 211 -2.46 33.19 26.02
CA SER A 211 -3.21 33.55 27.22
C SER A 211 -2.37 34.13 28.38
N VAL A 212 -1.03 34.18 28.26
CA VAL A 212 -0.12 34.65 29.32
C VAL A 212 0.42 36.07 29.03
N PRO A 213 0.06 37.10 29.82
CA PRO A 213 0.52 38.47 29.59
C PRO A 213 2.02 38.64 29.87
N GLY A 214 2.77 39.23 28.93
CA GLY A 214 4.12 39.76 29.16
C GLY A 214 5.30 39.04 28.50
N VAL A 215 5.10 37.88 27.85
CA VAL A 215 6.20 37.07 27.24
C VAL A 215 6.21 37.11 25.70
N GLY A 216 5.29 37.84 25.08
CA GLY A 216 4.96 37.67 23.65
C GLY A 216 5.99 38.16 22.60
N HIS A 217 6.84 39.15 22.90
CA HIS A 217 7.65 39.79 21.86
C HIS A 217 8.96 39.04 21.50
N SER A 218 9.67 38.50 22.49
CA SER A 218 10.95 37.81 22.26
C SER A 218 10.75 36.38 21.74
N LEU A 219 9.69 35.70 22.21
CA LEU A 219 9.30 34.37 21.72
C LEU A 219 8.80 34.40 20.27
N ARG A 220 8.04 35.43 19.86
CA ARG A 220 7.53 35.55 18.48
C ARG A 220 8.65 35.59 17.43
N LYS A 221 9.76 36.28 17.72
CA LYS A 221 10.87 36.44 16.76
C LYS A 221 11.71 35.16 16.63
N ALA A 222 11.92 34.44 17.74
CA ALA A 222 12.56 33.13 17.75
C ALA A 222 11.68 32.06 17.08
N ALA A 223 10.38 32.05 17.38
CA ALA A 223 9.41 31.14 16.78
C ALA A 223 9.28 31.35 15.26
N LYS A 224 9.32 32.61 14.79
CA LYS A 224 9.28 32.96 13.37
C LYS A 224 10.55 32.52 12.63
N SER A 225 11.73 32.79 13.18
CA SER A 225 13.01 32.39 12.56
C SER A 225 13.17 30.86 12.49
N PHE A 226 12.69 30.13 13.51
CA PHE A 226 12.64 28.67 13.50
C PHE A 226 11.57 28.12 12.55
N LYS A 227 10.41 28.79 12.44
CA LYS A 227 9.35 28.45 11.47
C LYS A 227 9.85 28.61 10.04
N ASP A 228 10.59 29.68 9.73
CA ASP A 228 11.12 29.94 8.39
C ASP A 228 12.25 28.95 8.03
N ALA A 229 13.11 28.57 8.98
CA ALA A 229 14.15 27.56 8.77
C ALA A 229 13.59 26.13 8.59
N ILE A 230 12.53 25.77 9.32
CA ILE A 230 11.82 24.50 9.13
C ILE A 230 11.03 24.52 7.82
N ALA A 231 10.29 25.59 7.51
CA ALA A 231 9.55 25.69 6.25
C ALA A 231 10.46 25.59 5.01
N ALA A 232 11.70 26.11 5.09
CA ALA A 232 12.68 25.97 4.02
C ALA A 232 13.32 24.58 3.91
N ALA A 233 13.44 23.83 5.02
CA ALA A 233 13.96 22.45 5.05
C ALA A 233 12.86 21.39 4.85
N VAL A 234 11.59 21.79 5.01
CA VAL A 234 10.38 20.99 4.97
C VAL A 234 9.41 21.69 4.01
N LEU A 235 9.73 21.69 2.71
CA LEU A 235 8.65 21.73 1.72
C LEU A 235 8.23 20.28 1.50
N PRO A 236 7.15 19.79 2.14
CA PRO A 236 6.46 18.60 1.65
C PRO A 236 6.18 18.83 0.17
N GLY A 237 6.64 17.90 -0.68
CA GLY A 237 6.36 17.98 -2.11
C GLY A 237 7.37 18.75 -2.96
N ALA A 238 8.53 19.20 -2.46
CA ALA A 238 9.58 19.71 -3.35
C ALA A 238 10.02 18.64 -4.37
N LEU A 239 10.26 17.40 -3.92
CA LEU A 239 10.58 16.29 -4.83
C LEU A 239 9.42 15.95 -5.76
N VAL A 240 8.19 15.99 -5.25
CA VAL A 240 6.97 15.67 -6.02
C VAL A 240 6.73 16.71 -7.12
N ASN A 241 6.91 18.00 -6.79
CA ASN A 241 6.79 19.11 -7.72
C ASN A 241 7.89 19.08 -8.79
N GLU A 242 9.13 18.74 -8.42
CA GLU A 242 10.23 18.54 -9.39
C GLU A 242 9.96 17.36 -10.32
N LEU A 243 9.28 16.32 -9.83
CA LEU A 243 8.76 15.22 -10.65
C LEU A 243 7.52 15.60 -11.46
N GLY A 244 7.07 16.86 -11.44
CA GLY A 244 5.98 17.37 -12.27
C GLY A 244 4.57 17.10 -11.73
N PHE A 245 4.44 16.69 -10.47
CA PHE A 245 3.14 16.45 -9.83
C PHE A 245 2.75 17.61 -8.94
N LYS A 246 1.46 17.92 -8.92
CA LYS A 246 0.86 18.68 -7.81
C LYS A 246 0.68 17.75 -6.60
N TYR A 247 0.60 18.33 -5.41
CA TYR A 247 0.49 17.57 -4.17
C TYR A 247 -0.61 18.14 -3.27
N ILE A 248 -1.52 17.26 -2.84
CA ILE A 248 -2.61 17.55 -1.90
C ILE A 248 -2.41 16.64 -0.69
N GLY A 249 -2.14 17.21 0.48
CA GLY A 249 -2.02 16.46 1.74
C GLY A 249 -1.07 17.09 2.76
N TYR A 250 -0.86 16.43 3.91
CA TYR A 250 -1.46 15.13 4.28
C TYR A 250 -2.96 15.24 4.57
N VAL A 251 -3.71 14.22 4.19
CA VAL A 251 -5.14 14.08 4.52
C VAL A 251 -5.30 12.90 5.48
N ASP A 252 -6.12 13.06 6.53
CA ASP A 252 -6.54 11.92 7.36
C ASP A 252 -7.41 10.99 6.50
N GLY A 253 -6.84 9.85 6.09
CA GLY A 253 -7.48 8.87 5.24
C GLY A 253 -8.65 8.14 5.91
N HIS A 254 -8.88 8.33 7.21
CA HIS A 254 -10.05 7.82 7.94
C HIS A 254 -11.12 8.88 8.20
N ASN A 255 -10.95 10.10 7.68
CA ASN A 255 -11.97 11.14 7.68
C ASN A 255 -12.59 11.23 6.28
N VAL A 256 -13.75 10.59 6.09
CA VAL A 256 -14.40 10.52 4.77
C VAL A 256 -14.72 11.90 4.19
N PRO A 257 -15.30 12.87 4.92
CA PRO A 257 -15.51 14.22 4.41
C PRO A 257 -14.23 14.93 3.95
N ALA A 258 -13.13 14.81 4.72
CA ALA A 258 -11.84 15.41 4.35
C ALA A 258 -11.28 14.78 3.07
N MET A 259 -11.38 13.45 2.94
CA MET A 259 -10.99 12.74 1.72
C MET A 259 -11.83 13.15 0.52
N VAL A 260 -13.16 13.25 0.66
CA VAL A 260 -14.03 13.74 -0.43
C VAL A 260 -13.62 15.15 -0.85
N SER A 261 -13.37 16.05 0.09
CA SER A 261 -12.92 17.41 -0.23
C SER A 261 -11.60 17.41 -1.00
N ALA A 262 -10.62 16.61 -0.58
CA ALA A 262 -9.33 16.51 -1.25
C ALA A 262 -9.44 15.94 -2.67
N LEU A 263 -10.30 14.94 -2.87
CA LEU A 263 -10.55 14.36 -4.19
C LEU A 263 -11.28 15.32 -5.14
N GLU A 264 -12.25 16.09 -4.63
CA GLU A 264 -12.91 17.15 -5.40
C GLU A 264 -11.98 18.32 -5.74
N GLU A 265 -10.98 18.60 -4.91
CA GLU A 265 -9.89 19.53 -5.25
C GLU A 265 -8.99 18.95 -6.34
N ALA A 266 -8.60 17.67 -6.22
CA ALA A 266 -7.77 16.98 -7.22
C ALA A 266 -8.42 16.96 -8.61
N LYS A 267 -9.75 16.78 -8.70
CA LYS A 267 -10.50 16.80 -9.96
C LYS A 267 -10.43 18.12 -10.72
N LYS A 268 -10.15 19.24 -10.04
CA LYS A 268 -10.04 20.57 -10.65
C LYS A 268 -8.69 20.82 -11.29
N ILE A 269 -7.74 19.90 -11.13
CA ILE A 269 -6.39 20.00 -11.71
C ILE A 269 -6.43 19.34 -13.09
N ASP A 270 -6.26 20.14 -14.13
CA ASP A 270 -6.34 19.74 -15.55
C ASP A 270 -5.04 19.97 -16.33
N ASP A 271 -4.00 20.48 -15.66
CA ASP A 271 -2.71 20.90 -16.21
C ASP A 271 -1.54 20.00 -15.76
N GLY A 272 -1.81 18.79 -15.31
CA GLY A 272 -0.81 17.83 -14.89
C GLY A 272 -1.32 16.75 -13.94
N PRO A 273 -0.45 15.81 -13.54
CA PRO A 273 -0.81 14.82 -12.56
C PRO A 273 -0.78 15.39 -11.13
N VAL A 274 -1.55 14.79 -10.22
CA VAL A 274 -1.64 15.18 -8.81
C VAL A 274 -1.55 13.96 -7.90
N ILE A 275 -0.81 14.09 -6.79
CA ILE A 275 -0.80 13.11 -5.69
C ILE A 275 -1.67 13.64 -4.55
N VAL A 276 -2.66 12.85 -4.15
CA VAL A 276 -3.39 12.99 -2.87
C VAL A 276 -2.76 12.02 -1.88
N HIS A 277 -2.10 12.55 -0.85
CA HIS A 277 -1.42 11.72 0.17
C HIS A 277 -2.35 11.49 1.35
N ALA A 278 -2.91 10.28 1.42
CA ALA A 278 -3.82 9.87 2.48
C ALA A 278 -3.09 9.02 3.53
N LEU A 279 -3.16 9.43 4.79
CA LEU A 279 -2.61 8.70 5.92
C LEU A 279 -3.66 7.71 6.44
N THR A 280 -3.37 6.42 6.43
CA THR A 280 -4.28 5.39 6.96
C THR A 280 -3.58 4.50 7.99
N LYS A 281 -4.37 3.67 8.65
CA LYS A 281 -3.93 2.62 9.57
C LYS A 281 -4.33 1.27 9.00
N LYS A 282 -3.34 0.44 8.65
CA LYS A 282 -3.58 -0.95 8.25
C LYS A 282 -4.39 -1.67 9.34
N GLY A 283 -5.46 -2.34 8.92
CA GLY A 283 -6.35 -3.08 9.81
C GLY A 283 -7.23 -2.24 10.73
N LYS A 284 -7.44 -0.95 10.45
CA LYS A 284 -8.34 -0.08 11.21
C LYS A 284 -9.65 -0.81 11.61
N GLY A 285 -9.91 -0.89 12.92
CA GLY A 285 -11.10 -1.51 13.50
C GLY A 285 -11.03 -3.03 13.70
N TYR A 286 -9.88 -3.67 13.46
CA TYR A 286 -9.71 -5.08 13.82
C TYR A 286 -9.72 -5.25 15.36
N PRO A 287 -10.37 -6.31 15.90
CA PRO A 287 -10.57 -6.47 17.35
C PRO A 287 -9.31 -6.80 18.16
N SER A 288 -8.29 -7.41 17.54
CA SER A 288 -7.07 -7.81 18.24
C SER A 288 -6.06 -6.68 18.35
N PRO A 289 -5.52 -6.40 19.55
CA PRO A 289 -4.44 -5.44 19.75
C PRO A 289 -3.04 -6.03 19.46
N GLU A 290 -2.92 -7.26 18.93
CA GLU A 290 -1.62 -7.89 18.70
C GLU A 290 -0.75 -7.07 17.74
N GLU A 291 0.48 -6.75 18.18
CA GLU A 291 1.52 -6.06 17.39
C GLU A 291 2.03 -6.90 16.22
N ASN A 292 1.57 -8.14 16.06
CA ASN A 292 1.99 -9.02 14.98
C ASN A 292 1.31 -8.64 13.67
N TYR A 293 1.87 -7.65 12.97
CA TYR A 293 1.43 -7.13 11.67
C TYR A 293 1.14 -8.21 10.62
N TYR A 294 1.85 -9.33 10.67
CA TYR A 294 1.69 -10.46 9.74
C TYR A 294 0.39 -11.24 9.97
N ALA A 295 -0.04 -11.36 11.24
CA ALA A 295 -1.14 -12.23 11.65
C ALA A 295 -2.50 -11.84 11.05
N TRP A 296 -2.63 -10.60 10.54
CA TRP A 296 -3.87 -10.01 10.07
C TRP A 296 -3.80 -9.40 8.67
N HIS A 297 -2.63 -9.42 8.00
CA HIS A 297 -2.53 -9.04 6.58
C HIS A 297 -3.41 -9.95 5.71
N ALA A 298 -3.32 -11.26 5.91
CA ALA A 298 -4.23 -12.25 5.35
C ALA A 298 -4.65 -13.25 6.44
N THR A 299 -5.88 -13.14 6.93
CA THR A 299 -6.40 -14.03 7.98
C THR A 299 -7.08 -15.25 7.39
N GLY A 300 -7.01 -16.38 8.10
CA GLY A 300 -8.03 -17.42 8.03
C GLY A 300 -9.27 -17.02 8.84
N PRO A 301 -10.24 -17.92 9.06
CA PRO A 301 -11.35 -17.67 9.97
C PRO A 301 -10.87 -17.29 11.38
N PHE A 302 -11.52 -16.31 11.98
CA PHE A 302 -11.16 -15.75 13.28
C PHE A 302 -12.41 -15.41 14.10
N ASP A 303 -12.27 -15.40 15.41
CA ASP A 303 -13.32 -14.98 16.32
C ASP A 303 -13.49 -13.45 16.25
N ILE A 304 -14.70 -12.98 15.97
CA ILE A 304 -14.96 -11.56 15.68
C ILE A 304 -14.84 -10.65 16.92
N GLU A 305 -14.98 -11.19 18.13
CA GLU A 305 -14.86 -10.39 19.35
C GLU A 305 -13.40 -10.24 19.77
N THR A 306 -12.60 -11.30 19.62
CA THR A 306 -11.22 -11.36 20.09
C THR A 306 -10.18 -11.15 18.99
N GLY A 307 -10.58 -11.27 17.72
CA GLY A 307 -9.69 -11.23 16.56
C GLY A 307 -8.76 -12.44 16.44
N LYS A 308 -8.90 -13.45 17.30
CA LYS A 308 -8.01 -14.63 17.36
C LYS A 308 -8.40 -15.66 16.30
N ALA A 309 -7.39 -16.22 15.64
CA ALA A 309 -7.59 -17.29 14.68
C ALA A 309 -8.32 -18.48 15.32
N ILE A 310 -9.34 -19.01 14.64
CA ILE A 310 -10.05 -20.20 15.09
C ILE A 310 -9.14 -21.40 14.81
N LYS A 311 -8.47 -21.90 15.86
CA LYS A 311 -7.66 -23.12 15.78
C LYS A 311 -8.58 -24.32 15.81
N ASN A 312 -8.55 -25.16 14.78
CA ASN A 312 -9.21 -26.45 14.82
C ASN A 312 -8.46 -27.37 15.80
N PRO A 313 -9.08 -27.79 16.93
CA PRO A 313 -8.38 -28.49 18.01
C PRO A 313 -8.03 -29.95 17.69
N THR A 314 -8.31 -30.44 16.47
CA THR A 314 -8.27 -31.87 16.12
C THR A 314 -7.12 -32.29 15.20
N SER A 315 -6.24 -31.38 14.76
CA SER A 315 -5.15 -31.76 13.85
C SER A 315 -3.92 -32.25 14.63
N LYS A 316 -3.46 -33.48 14.31
CA LYS A 316 -2.08 -33.92 14.57
C LYS A 316 -1.08 -32.81 14.19
N PRO A 317 0.10 -32.71 14.84
CA PRO A 317 1.10 -31.72 14.47
C PRO A 317 1.36 -31.81 12.96
N ALA A 318 1.07 -30.72 12.24
CA ALA A 318 1.39 -30.66 10.83
C ALA A 318 2.93 -30.76 10.66
N PRO A 319 3.43 -31.41 9.61
CA PRO A 319 4.84 -31.30 9.27
C PRO A 319 5.21 -29.81 9.09
N PRO A 320 6.48 -29.43 9.35
CA PRO A 320 6.92 -28.06 9.13
C PRO A 320 6.72 -27.66 7.65
N THR A 321 6.44 -26.37 7.42
CA THR A 321 6.33 -25.84 6.06
C THR A 321 7.70 -25.80 5.38
N TYR A 322 7.73 -25.85 4.04
CA TYR A 322 8.96 -25.64 3.27
C TYR A 322 9.66 -24.34 3.68
N THR A 323 8.92 -23.25 3.82
CA THR A 323 9.40 -21.95 4.31
C THR A 323 10.13 -22.06 5.65
N LYS A 324 9.56 -22.79 6.62
CA LYS A 324 10.18 -22.96 7.94
C LYS A 324 11.47 -23.77 7.86
N VAL A 325 11.46 -24.87 7.10
CA VAL A 325 12.64 -25.70 6.89
C VAL A 325 13.75 -24.90 6.20
N PHE A 326 13.41 -24.17 5.14
CA PHE A 326 14.34 -23.31 4.42
C PHE A 326 14.98 -22.25 5.32
N GLY A 327 14.19 -21.49 6.08
CA GLY A 327 14.73 -20.46 6.99
C GLY A 327 15.68 -21.02 8.04
N MET A 328 15.33 -22.15 8.65
CA MET A 328 16.20 -22.85 9.61
C MET A 328 17.51 -23.30 8.95
N THR A 329 17.43 -23.94 7.78
CA THR A 329 18.62 -24.40 7.04
C THR A 329 19.50 -23.23 6.58
N MET A 330 18.92 -22.11 6.14
CA MET A 330 19.67 -20.90 5.81
C MET A 330 20.47 -20.40 7.00
N CYS A 331 19.85 -20.33 8.18
CA CYS A 331 20.54 -19.95 9.41
C CYS A 331 21.71 -20.88 9.72
N GLU A 332 21.53 -22.20 9.61
CA GLU A 332 22.60 -23.19 9.84
C GLU A 332 23.74 -23.04 8.82
N LEU A 333 23.43 -22.80 7.54
CA LEU A 333 24.46 -22.59 6.50
C LEU A 333 25.24 -21.30 6.74
N MET A 334 24.57 -20.21 7.11
CA MET A 334 25.21 -18.91 7.37
C MET A 334 26.05 -18.88 8.66
N GLU A 335 25.81 -19.78 9.62
CA GLU A 335 26.72 -20.00 10.75
C GLU A 335 28.07 -20.58 10.31
N ASN A 336 28.07 -21.38 9.25
CA ASN A 336 29.23 -22.15 8.81
C ASN A 336 29.98 -21.53 7.61
N ASP A 337 29.34 -20.62 6.86
CA ASP A 337 29.96 -19.91 5.73
C ASP A 337 29.66 -18.41 5.81
N GLU A 338 30.72 -17.61 6.05
CA GLU A 338 30.64 -16.15 6.14
C GLU A 338 30.21 -15.49 4.82
N LYS A 339 30.38 -16.18 3.68
CA LYS A 339 30.07 -15.65 2.34
C LYS A 339 28.60 -15.75 1.98
N ILE A 340 27.82 -16.57 2.66
CA ILE A 340 26.39 -16.72 2.37
C ILE A 340 25.64 -15.48 2.88
N VAL A 341 24.78 -14.94 2.01
CA VAL A 341 23.95 -13.77 2.28
C VAL A 341 22.49 -14.12 1.98
N GLY A 342 21.58 -13.77 2.88
CA GLY A 342 20.15 -13.95 2.70
C GLY A 342 19.50 -12.73 2.04
N LEU A 343 18.62 -12.94 1.05
CA LEU A 343 17.87 -11.85 0.43
C LEU A 343 16.38 -12.18 0.28
N THR A 344 15.53 -11.20 0.51
CA THR A 344 14.10 -11.23 0.19
C THR A 344 13.67 -9.94 -0.51
N ALA A 345 12.50 -9.98 -1.15
CA ALA A 345 11.84 -8.82 -1.77
C ALA A 345 10.48 -8.60 -1.08
N ALA A 346 10.47 -7.85 0.03
CA ALA A 346 9.31 -7.53 0.86
C ALA A 346 8.51 -8.72 1.43
N MET A 347 9.10 -9.93 1.44
CA MET A 347 8.42 -11.17 1.87
C MET A 347 9.22 -11.97 2.92
N PRO A 348 9.76 -11.34 4.00
CA PRO A 348 10.65 -12.03 4.93
C PRO A 348 9.99 -13.24 5.61
N ASP A 349 8.77 -13.09 6.13
CA ASP A 349 8.00 -14.18 6.76
C ASP A 349 7.53 -15.21 5.74
N GLY A 350 7.08 -14.72 4.57
CA GLY A 350 6.58 -15.55 3.49
C GLY A 350 7.63 -16.47 2.89
N THR A 351 8.92 -16.10 2.98
CA THR A 351 10.08 -16.82 2.43
C THR A 351 10.98 -17.41 3.50
N GLY A 352 10.74 -17.16 4.79
CA GLY A 352 11.53 -17.68 5.90
C GLY A 352 12.85 -16.93 6.14
N ILE A 353 13.05 -15.79 5.46
CA ILE A 353 14.19 -14.89 5.63
C ILE A 353 14.01 -13.98 6.87
N ASP A 354 12.82 -13.89 7.45
CA ASP A 354 12.57 -13.23 8.73
C ASP A 354 13.54 -13.67 9.83
N GLN A 355 13.72 -14.98 10.01
CA GLN A 355 14.66 -15.55 10.99
C GLN A 355 16.13 -15.23 10.65
N VAL A 356 16.43 -15.15 9.35
CA VAL A 356 17.77 -14.87 8.84
C VAL A 356 18.14 -13.40 9.06
N LEU A 357 17.19 -12.48 8.82
CA LEU A 357 17.31 -11.06 9.14
C LEU A 357 17.51 -10.81 10.64
N GLU A 358 16.78 -11.53 11.50
CA GLU A 358 16.93 -11.40 12.96
C GLU A 358 18.30 -11.90 13.45
N LYS A 359 18.76 -13.05 12.94
CA LYS A 359 20.00 -13.69 13.39
C LYS A 359 21.26 -13.12 12.75
N PHE A 360 21.19 -12.69 11.49
CA PHE A 360 22.31 -12.19 10.69
C PHE A 360 21.98 -10.87 9.99
N PRO A 361 21.65 -9.79 10.74
CA PRO A 361 21.19 -8.53 10.15
C PRO A 361 22.22 -7.89 9.21
N GLU A 362 23.51 -8.06 9.46
CA GLU A 362 24.59 -7.50 8.63
C GLU A 362 24.81 -8.26 7.32
N ARG A 363 24.21 -9.45 7.16
CA ARG A 363 24.37 -10.34 5.99
C ARG A 363 23.02 -10.79 5.43
N SER A 364 21.99 -9.97 5.66
CA SER A 364 20.62 -10.25 5.24
C SER A 364 19.96 -8.96 4.80
N PHE A 365 19.27 -8.97 3.66
CA PHE A 365 18.70 -7.75 3.08
C PHE A 365 17.25 -7.96 2.63
N ASP A 366 16.43 -6.94 2.86
CA ASP A 366 15.12 -6.79 2.23
C ASP A 366 15.20 -5.58 1.28
N VAL A 367 14.97 -5.83 -0.01
CA VAL A 367 15.03 -4.79 -1.04
C VAL A 367 13.69 -4.11 -1.30
N GLY A 368 12.64 -4.46 -0.55
CA GLY A 368 11.28 -4.02 -0.80
C GLY A 368 10.65 -4.74 -2.00
N ILE A 369 9.56 -4.18 -2.55
CA ILE A 369 8.86 -4.75 -3.71
C ILE A 369 9.63 -4.40 -4.99
N ALA A 370 10.79 -5.01 -5.17
CA ALA A 370 11.72 -4.71 -6.26
C ALA A 370 12.49 -5.95 -6.71
N GLU A 371 11.78 -6.95 -7.26
CA GLU A 371 12.38 -8.24 -7.63
C GLU A 371 13.46 -8.10 -8.71
N GLN A 372 13.33 -7.17 -9.66
CA GLN A 372 14.40 -6.89 -10.62
C GLN A 372 15.68 -6.46 -9.91
N HIS A 373 15.54 -5.51 -8.98
CA HIS A 373 16.65 -5.03 -8.18
C HIS A 373 17.23 -6.14 -7.31
N ALA A 374 16.40 -6.99 -6.70
CA ALA A 374 16.83 -8.13 -5.91
C ALA A 374 17.81 -9.02 -6.69
N VAL A 375 17.46 -9.37 -7.93
CA VAL A 375 18.26 -10.25 -8.79
C VAL A 375 19.61 -9.61 -9.14
N THR A 376 19.61 -8.38 -9.66
CA THR A 376 20.85 -7.69 -10.05
C THR A 376 21.70 -7.32 -8.83
N PHE A 377 21.08 -7.05 -7.68
CA PHE A 377 21.79 -6.80 -6.42
C PHE A 377 22.52 -8.06 -5.94
N CYS A 378 21.89 -9.24 -6.03
CA CYS A 378 22.58 -10.51 -5.85
C CYS A 378 23.71 -10.71 -6.86
N ALA A 379 23.50 -10.39 -8.14
CA ALA A 379 24.56 -10.48 -9.15
C ALA A 379 25.80 -9.66 -8.74
N GLY A 380 25.61 -8.41 -8.31
CA GLY A 380 26.71 -7.56 -7.84
C GLY A 380 27.41 -8.08 -6.58
N MET A 381 26.69 -8.70 -5.65
CA MET A 381 27.34 -9.36 -4.50
C MET A 381 28.16 -10.58 -4.93
N ALA A 382 27.67 -11.35 -5.90
CA ALA A 382 28.38 -12.52 -6.41
C ALA A 382 29.67 -12.16 -7.15
N THR A 383 29.74 -11.00 -7.82
CA THR A 383 31.00 -10.53 -8.46
C THR A 383 32.10 -10.23 -7.43
N GLU A 384 31.72 -9.86 -6.21
CA GLU A 384 32.63 -9.59 -5.10
C GLU A 384 32.92 -10.84 -4.23
N GLY A 385 32.53 -12.04 -4.71
CA GLY A 385 32.88 -13.32 -4.08
C GLY A 385 31.99 -13.75 -2.92
N LEU A 386 30.83 -13.11 -2.74
CA LEU A 386 29.76 -13.57 -1.85
C LEU A 386 28.90 -14.63 -2.55
N LYS A 387 28.09 -15.34 -1.76
CA LYS A 387 27.16 -16.41 -2.21
C LYS A 387 25.71 -16.05 -1.86
N PRO A 388 25.11 -15.08 -2.57
CA PRO A 388 23.76 -14.63 -2.27
C PRO A 388 22.70 -15.70 -2.56
N VAL A 389 21.73 -15.82 -1.66
CA VAL A 389 20.53 -16.63 -1.80
C VAL A 389 19.31 -15.72 -1.89
N ALA A 390 18.77 -15.57 -3.10
CA ALA A 390 17.55 -14.81 -3.37
C ALA A 390 16.31 -15.68 -3.11
N ALA A 391 15.66 -15.46 -1.96
CA ALA A 391 14.40 -16.11 -1.62
C ALA A 391 13.22 -15.28 -2.12
N ILE A 392 12.61 -15.71 -3.23
CA ILE A 392 11.57 -14.97 -3.96
C ILE A 392 10.48 -15.95 -4.39
N TYR A 393 9.20 -15.56 -4.35
CA TYR A 393 8.14 -16.44 -4.83
C TYR A 393 8.25 -16.67 -6.34
N SER A 394 7.91 -17.87 -6.79
CA SER A 394 7.93 -18.26 -8.20
C SER A 394 7.19 -17.27 -9.11
N THR A 395 6.01 -16.81 -8.69
CA THR A 395 5.21 -15.82 -9.43
C THR A 395 5.87 -14.45 -9.51
N PHE A 396 6.63 -14.04 -8.49
CA PHE A 396 7.26 -12.73 -8.43
C PHE A 396 8.61 -12.71 -9.15
N LEU A 397 9.33 -13.83 -9.20
CA LEU A 397 10.57 -13.94 -9.96
C LEU A 397 10.38 -13.68 -11.47
N GLN A 398 9.14 -13.81 -11.97
CA GLN A 398 8.77 -13.40 -13.33
C GLN A 398 9.10 -11.91 -13.60
N ARG A 399 9.05 -11.04 -12.58
CA ARG A 399 9.43 -9.63 -12.71
C ARG A 399 10.92 -9.46 -12.98
N GLY A 400 11.76 -10.32 -12.39
CA GLY A 400 13.21 -10.33 -12.56
C GLY A 400 13.73 -11.20 -13.70
N PHE A 401 12.86 -11.66 -14.61
CA PHE A 401 13.23 -12.63 -15.64
C PHE A 401 14.43 -12.20 -16.50
N ASP A 402 14.43 -10.95 -16.96
CA ASP A 402 15.53 -10.41 -17.76
C ASP A 402 16.83 -10.36 -16.95
N GLN A 403 16.77 -9.92 -15.68
CA GLN A 403 17.93 -9.83 -14.79
C GLN A 403 18.52 -11.21 -14.48
N VAL A 404 17.68 -12.25 -14.34
CA VAL A 404 18.16 -13.63 -14.15
C VAL A 404 18.99 -14.08 -15.34
N ILE A 405 18.53 -13.78 -16.56
CA ILE A 405 19.24 -14.18 -17.78
C ILE A 405 20.48 -13.31 -17.99
N HIS A 406 20.27 -12.00 -18.10
CA HIS A 406 21.28 -11.05 -18.54
C HIS A 406 22.34 -10.80 -17.46
N ASP A 407 21.91 -10.53 -16.22
CA ASP A 407 22.81 -10.08 -15.17
C ASP A 407 23.44 -11.24 -14.40
N VAL A 408 22.77 -12.40 -14.31
CA VAL A 408 23.28 -13.58 -13.59
C VAL A 408 23.80 -14.66 -14.54
N ALA A 409 22.95 -15.20 -15.41
CA ALA A 409 23.26 -16.43 -16.15
C ALA A 409 24.33 -16.22 -17.22
N LEU A 410 24.28 -15.13 -18.01
CA LEU A 410 25.30 -14.84 -19.03
C LEU A 410 26.69 -14.63 -18.44
N GLN A 411 26.76 -14.15 -17.20
CA GLN A 411 28.00 -13.91 -16.47
C GLN A 411 28.44 -15.13 -15.64
N ASN A 412 27.62 -16.19 -15.57
CA ASN A 412 27.86 -17.40 -14.78
C ASN A 412 28.18 -17.09 -13.30
N LEU A 413 27.38 -16.22 -12.69
CA LEU A 413 27.56 -15.78 -11.31
C LEU A 413 26.95 -16.75 -10.29
N ASP A 414 27.56 -16.82 -9.10
CA ASP A 414 27.14 -17.68 -7.99
C ASP A 414 25.95 -17.10 -7.22
N VAL A 415 24.77 -17.13 -7.85
CA VAL A 415 23.50 -16.71 -7.24
C VAL A 415 22.57 -17.91 -7.12
N THR A 416 22.11 -18.19 -5.90
CA THR A 416 21.12 -19.23 -5.63
C THR A 416 19.72 -18.63 -5.56
N PHE A 417 18.78 -19.14 -6.35
CA PHE A 417 17.37 -18.76 -6.28
C PHE A 417 16.58 -19.79 -5.47
N ALA A 418 16.04 -19.38 -4.32
CA ALA A 418 15.14 -20.18 -3.51
C ALA A 418 13.69 -19.78 -3.81
N MET A 419 13.03 -20.55 -4.67
CA MET A 419 11.67 -20.26 -5.14
C MET A 419 10.60 -20.91 -4.27
N ASP A 420 9.93 -20.11 -3.45
CA ASP A 420 8.75 -20.56 -2.69
C ASP A 420 7.46 -20.39 -3.53
N ARG A 421 6.37 -21.08 -3.18
CA ARG A 421 5.09 -21.10 -3.92
C ARG A 421 5.25 -21.47 -5.41
N ALA A 422 6.15 -22.43 -5.68
CA ALA A 422 6.44 -22.94 -7.02
C ALA A 422 5.36 -23.90 -7.57
#